data_AF-A0AAD4YC60-F1
#
_entry.id   AF-A0AAD4YC60-F1
#
_cell.length_a   1.000
_cell.length_b   1.000
_cell.length_c   1.000
_cell.angle_alpha   90.00
_cell.angle_beta   90.00
_cell.angle_gamma   90.00
#
_symmetry.space_group_name_H-M   'P 1'
#
loop_
_entity.id
_entity.type
_entity.pdbx_description
1 polymer ?
#
loop_
_entity_poly.entity_id
_entity_poly.type
_entity_poly.pdbx_seq_one_letter_code
_entity_poly.pdbx_strand_id
1 'polypeptide(L)'
;MAALWVAGVCRKSFTGVASGAPRRAFWSRLRKEKQPMVAETVEEVKKEPILVCPPLRSQAYIPPKDLQSRLESHVKEVFGSSVPTSWQEISLEDVHMKFSFLARLADDLGHAVPNSRLHQMCRVRDVLDFYTVPVQDRSKFDELIASNLPPNLKITWGY
;
A
#
# COMPACT_ATOMS: atom_id res chain seq x y z
N MET A 1 3.27 69.81 11.00
CA MET A 1 1.84 69.87 11.39
C MET A 1 1.04 69.09 10.36
N ALA A 2 0.92 67.77 10.51
CA ALA A 2 0.11 66.91 9.65
C ALA A 2 -0.88 66.19 10.56
N ALA A 3 -2.16 66.53 10.43
CA ALA A 3 -3.22 65.98 11.25
C ALA A 3 -3.68 64.64 10.69
N LEU A 4 -3.75 63.65 11.59
CA LEU A 4 -4.33 62.34 11.41
C LEU A 4 -5.79 62.41 10.93
N TRP A 5 -6.18 61.48 10.06
CA TRP A 5 -7.57 61.00 9.98
C TRP A 5 -7.57 59.48 10.21
N VAL A 6 -8.10 59.08 11.36
CA VAL A 6 -8.33 57.68 11.76
C VAL A 6 -9.76 57.30 11.37
N ALA A 7 -9.89 56.24 10.58
CA ALA A 7 -11.18 55.63 10.26
C ALA A 7 -11.72 54.83 11.44
N GLY A 8 -12.88 55.22 11.96
CA GLY A 8 -13.62 54.50 13.00
C GLY A 8 -14.49 53.38 12.40
N VAL A 9 -14.19 52.14 12.76
CA VAL A 9 -15.06 50.97 12.48
C VAL A 9 -16.03 50.82 13.66
N CYS A 10 -17.32 51.03 13.41
CA CYS A 10 -18.36 50.83 14.41
C CYS A 10 -19.05 49.46 14.22
N ARG A 11 -19.17 48.74 15.33
CA ARG A 11 -19.72 47.39 15.46
C ARG A 11 -21.22 47.35 15.17
N LYS A 12 -21.71 46.25 14.57
CA LYS A 12 -23.09 45.80 14.82
C LYS A 12 -23.17 44.28 14.87
N SER A 13 -23.74 43.84 15.99
CA SER A 13 -23.86 42.49 16.52
C SER A 13 -24.75 41.58 15.67
N PHE A 14 -24.36 40.31 15.55
CA PHE A 14 -25.20 39.22 15.09
C PHE A 14 -26.12 38.74 16.22
N THR A 15 -27.43 38.80 16.00
CA THR A 15 -28.42 37.99 16.72
C THR A 15 -29.42 37.46 15.70
N GLY A 16 -29.61 36.15 15.67
CA GLY A 16 -30.63 35.48 14.89
C GLY A 16 -30.87 34.08 15.42
N VAL A 17 -31.79 33.96 16.38
CA VAL A 17 -32.40 32.68 16.80
C VAL A 17 -33.45 32.26 15.77
N ALA A 18 -33.54 30.95 15.59
CA ALA A 18 -34.32 30.21 14.62
C ALA A 18 -35.84 30.46 14.64
N SER A 19 -36.47 30.28 13.47
CA SER A 19 -37.85 29.79 13.37
C SER A 19 -38.13 29.13 12.02
N GLY A 20 -38.54 27.85 12.07
CA GLY A 20 -39.66 27.33 11.28
C GLY A 20 -39.50 27.09 9.77
N ALA A 21 -39.28 25.82 9.42
CA ALA A 21 -39.67 25.05 8.21
C ALA A 21 -40.13 25.77 6.92
N PRO A 22 -39.67 25.25 5.76
CA PRO A 22 -40.58 24.86 4.68
C PRO A 22 -40.16 23.52 4.05
N ARG A 23 -40.92 22.79 3.23
CA ARG A 23 -42.31 22.80 2.78
C ARG A 23 -42.50 21.42 2.14
N ARG A 24 -43.61 20.75 2.44
CA ARG A 24 -44.07 19.57 1.70
C ARG A 24 -44.33 19.91 0.22
N ALA A 25 -44.15 18.88 -0.60
CA ALA A 25 -44.73 18.66 -1.92
C ALA A 25 -44.25 19.55 -3.07
N PHE A 26 -43.22 19.08 -3.78
CA PHE A 26 -42.95 19.46 -5.16
C PHE A 26 -42.70 18.22 -6.02
N TRP A 27 -43.64 17.27 -6.03
CA TRP A 27 -43.65 16.22 -7.05
C TRP A 27 -45.09 15.92 -7.44
N SER A 28 -45.67 16.87 -8.16
CA SER A 28 -46.94 16.70 -8.84
C SER A 28 -46.73 16.83 -10.33
N ARG A 29 -46.86 15.67 -11.01
CA ARG A 29 -47.45 15.50 -12.35
C ARG A 29 -46.55 15.78 -13.55
N LEU A 30 -46.16 14.70 -14.26
CA LEU A 30 -46.73 14.42 -15.58
C LEU A 30 -46.45 12.95 -15.98
N ARG A 31 -47.48 12.10 -15.87
CA ARG A 31 -47.50 10.79 -16.54
C ARG A 31 -47.73 11.05 -18.02
N LYS A 32 -46.80 10.64 -18.88
CA LYS A 32 -46.96 10.61 -20.33
C LYS A 32 -46.85 9.14 -20.74
N GLU A 33 -47.98 8.54 -21.08
CA GLU A 33 -47.99 7.25 -21.78
C GLU A 33 -47.76 7.51 -23.27
N LYS A 34 -46.76 6.85 -23.84
CA LYS A 34 -46.70 6.46 -25.25
C LYS A 34 -46.14 5.05 -25.34
N GLN A 35 -46.76 4.28 -26.23
CA GLN A 35 -46.69 2.84 -26.39
C GLN A 35 -45.61 2.40 -27.43
N PRO A 36 -45.46 1.10 -27.76
CA PRO A 36 -44.21 0.33 -27.71
C PRO A 36 -43.45 0.26 -29.05
N MET A 37 -42.34 -0.51 -29.04
CA MET A 37 -41.55 -1.04 -30.18
C MET A 37 -40.17 -0.39 -30.33
N VAL A 38 -39.13 -1.13 -29.95
CA VAL A 38 -38.03 -1.63 -30.79
C VAL A 38 -37.03 -2.27 -29.82
N ALA A 39 -36.59 -3.50 -30.13
CA ALA A 39 -35.64 -4.26 -29.34
C ALA A 39 -34.30 -3.51 -29.27
N GLU A 40 -34.06 -2.79 -28.19
CA GLU A 40 -32.73 -2.32 -27.82
C GLU A 40 -31.99 -3.47 -27.14
N THR A 41 -30.80 -3.70 -27.65
CA THR A 41 -29.77 -4.65 -27.21
C THR A 41 -29.78 -4.85 -25.70
N VAL A 42 -29.79 -6.12 -25.29
CA VAL A 42 -29.42 -6.54 -23.93
C VAL A 42 -28.07 -5.90 -23.62
N GLU A 43 -28.07 -4.79 -22.88
CA GLU A 43 -26.85 -4.32 -22.25
C GLU A 43 -26.46 -5.43 -21.29
N GLU A 44 -25.36 -6.12 -21.61
CA GLU A 44 -24.63 -6.92 -20.65
C GLU A 44 -24.35 -6.01 -19.45
N VAL A 45 -25.15 -6.17 -18.41
CA VAL A 45 -24.86 -5.67 -17.08
C VAL A 45 -23.47 -6.21 -16.75
N LYS A 46 -22.47 -5.33 -16.89
CA LYS A 46 -21.10 -5.58 -16.45
C LYS A 46 -21.22 -5.98 -14.99
N LYS A 47 -21.17 -7.29 -14.72
CA LYS A 47 -21.15 -7.81 -13.34
C LYS A 47 -20.02 -7.07 -12.64
N GLU A 48 -20.37 -6.26 -11.65
CA GLU A 48 -19.37 -5.65 -10.78
C GLU A 48 -18.46 -6.77 -10.28
N PRO A 49 -17.13 -6.64 -10.44
CA PRO A 49 -16.23 -7.72 -10.06
C PRO A 49 -16.39 -7.95 -8.56
N ILE A 50 -16.87 -9.14 -8.19
CA ILE A 50 -16.96 -9.55 -6.80
C ILE A 50 -15.53 -9.66 -6.28
N LEU A 51 -15.13 -8.71 -5.42
CA LEU A 51 -13.82 -8.71 -4.80
C LEU A 51 -13.80 -9.78 -3.70
N VAL A 52 -13.20 -10.92 -4.01
CA VAL A 52 -12.98 -12.02 -3.05
C VAL A 52 -11.66 -11.79 -2.33
N CYS A 53 -11.64 -12.08 -1.03
CA CYS A 53 -10.41 -12.00 -0.24
C CYS A 53 -9.38 -13.03 -0.75
N PRO A 54 -8.15 -12.61 -1.11
CA PRO A 54 -7.11 -13.55 -1.51
C PRO A 54 -6.63 -14.38 -0.31
N PRO A 55 -6.00 -15.54 -0.56
CA PRO A 55 -5.39 -16.33 0.50
C PRO A 55 -4.25 -15.56 1.18
N LEU A 56 -4.04 -15.82 2.47
CA LEU A 56 -2.91 -15.30 3.21
C LEU A 56 -1.61 -15.93 2.69
N ARG A 57 -0.55 -15.11 2.59
CA ARG A 57 0.78 -15.54 2.19
C ARG A 57 1.60 -15.90 3.43
N SER A 58 2.46 -16.92 3.32
CA SER A 58 3.47 -17.18 4.35
C SER A 58 4.50 -16.06 4.39
N GLN A 59 5.06 -15.79 5.57
CA GLN A 59 6.12 -14.81 5.74
C GLN A 59 7.53 -15.40 5.58
N ALA A 60 7.61 -16.72 5.34
CA ALA A 60 8.87 -17.41 5.16
C ALA A 60 9.59 -16.93 3.89
N TYR A 61 10.86 -16.60 4.03
CA TYR A 61 11.69 -16.09 2.95
C TYR A 61 12.99 -16.89 2.86
N ILE A 62 13.32 -17.32 1.64
CA ILE A 62 14.55 -18.06 1.33
C ILE A 62 15.29 -17.28 0.24
N PRO A 63 16.54 -16.85 0.48
CA PRO A 63 17.30 -16.07 -0.48
C PRO A 63 17.56 -16.89 -1.75
N PRO A 64 17.22 -16.38 -2.94
CA PRO A 64 17.50 -17.06 -4.19
C PRO A 64 19.01 -17.02 -4.50
N LYS A 65 19.52 -18.03 -5.22
CA LYS A 65 20.95 -18.11 -5.58
C LYS A 65 21.39 -16.98 -6.51
N ASP A 66 20.47 -16.51 -7.33
CA ASP A 66 20.60 -15.44 -8.32
C ASP A 66 20.23 -14.05 -7.75
N LEU A 67 20.21 -13.89 -6.42
CA LEU A 67 19.84 -12.64 -5.74
C LEU A 67 20.66 -11.44 -6.24
N GLN A 68 21.98 -11.58 -6.37
CA GLN A 68 22.85 -10.48 -6.81
C GLN A 68 22.52 -10.03 -8.24
N SER A 69 22.34 -10.97 -9.17
CA SER A 69 21.98 -10.67 -10.56
C SER A 69 20.60 -10.02 -10.68
N ARG A 70 19.63 -10.44 -9.86
CA ARG A 70 18.29 -9.82 -9.83
C ARG A 70 18.34 -8.40 -9.28
N LEU A 71 19.09 -8.18 -8.20
CA LEU A 71 19.28 -6.83 -7.67
C LEU A 71 19.95 -5.93 -8.69
N GLU A 72 20.99 -6.40 -9.36
CA GLU A 72 21.67 -5.64 -10.41
C GLU A 72 20.72 -5.29 -11.58
N SER A 73 19.86 -6.22 -12.01
CA SER A 73 18.86 -5.92 -13.05
C SER A 73 17.86 -4.87 -12.59
N HIS A 74 17.30 -4.99 -11.38
CA HIS A 74 16.38 -4.00 -10.83
C HIS A 74 17.03 -2.63 -10.64
N VAL A 75 18.30 -2.58 -10.25
CA VAL A 75 19.07 -1.33 -10.17
C VAL A 75 19.20 -0.70 -11.56
N LYS A 76 19.58 -1.45 -12.58
CA LYS A 76 19.69 -0.93 -13.96
C LYS A 76 18.36 -0.44 -14.52
N GLU A 77 17.26 -1.08 -14.16
CA GLU A 77 15.92 -0.66 -14.61
C GLU A 77 15.44 0.64 -13.94
N VAL A 78 15.72 0.82 -12.64
CA VAL A 78 15.24 1.99 -11.88
C VAL A 78 16.18 3.19 -12.04
N PHE A 79 17.50 2.97 -11.93
CA PHE A 79 18.52 4.02 -11.99
C PHE A 79 19.04 4.28 -13.42
N GLY A 80 18.68 3.43 -14.38
CA GLY A 80 19.09 3.53 -15.79
C GLY A 80 20.40 2.79 -16.10
N SER A 81 20.77 2.72 -17.39
CA SER A 81 21.92 1.92 -17.87
C SER A 81 23.31 2.48 -17.53
N SER A 82 23.41 3.72 -17.02
CA SER A 82 24.67 4.36 -16.62
C SER A 82 25.13 3.97 -15.21
N VAL A 83 24.83 2.74 -14.77
CA VAL A 83 25.21 2.26 -13.44
C VAL A 83 26.72 2.04 -13.38
N PRO A 84 27.43 2.61 -12.38
CA PRO A 84 28.85 2.32 -12.19
C PRO A 84 29.08 0.84 -11.85
N THR A 85 30.30 0.35 -12.07
CA THR A 85 30.70 -1.02 -11.68
C THR A 85 30.45 -1.31 -10.20
N SER A 86 30.56 -0.29 -9.35
CA SER A 86 30.24 -0.32 -7.91
C SER A 86 28.74 -0.05 -7.64
N TRP A 87 27.86 -0.81 -8.28
CA TRP A 87 26.40 -0.61 -8.21
C TRP A 87 25.83 -0.78 -6.78
N GLN A 88 26.51 -1.53 -5.92
CA GLN A 88 26.11 -1.74 -4.52
C GLN A 88 26.27 -0.50 -3.65
N GLU A 89 27.17 0.42 -4.03
CA GLU A 89 27.48 1.63 -3.26
C GLU A 89 26.57 2.82 -3.62
N ILE A 90 25.61 2.61 -4.53
CA ILE A 90 24.64 3.63 -4.93
C ILE A 90 23.76 4.00 -3.73
N SER A 91 23.66 5.30 -3.47
CA SER A 91 22.81 5.86 -2.42
C SER A 91 21.34 5.88 -2.81
N LEU A 92 20.47 5.45 -1.90
CA LEU A 92 19.01 5.48 -1.99
C LEU A 92 18.42 6.73 -1.31
N GLU A 93 18.98 7.91 -1.60
CA GLU A 93 18.52 9.19 -1.02
C GLU A 93 17.22 9.69 -1.68
N ASP A 94 17.09 9.50 -2.99
CA ASP A 94 15.87 9.86 -3.72
C ASP A 94 14.74 8.92 -3.33
N VAL A 95 13.72 9.50 -2.69
CA VAL A 95 12.53 8.81 -2.17
C VAL A 95 11.78 8.09 -3.29
N HIS A 96 11.68 8.66 -4.49
CA HIS A 96 10.95 8.06 -5.60
C HIS A 96 11.67 6.83 -6.14
N MET A 97 12.99 6.94 -6.33
CA MET A 97 13.82 5.81 -6.78
C MET A 97 13.86 4.71 -5.73
N LYS A 98 14.03 5.06 -4.45
CA LYS A 98 14.01 4.11 -3.33
C LYS A 98 12.67 3.38 -3.25
N PHE A 99 11.55 4.09 -3.36
CA PHE A 99 10.23 3.48 -3.36
C PHE A 99 10.07 2.52 -4.54
N SER A 100 10.37 2.97 -5.76
CA SER A 100 10.20 2.14 -6.97
C SER A 100 11.06 0.88 -6.89
N PHE A 101 12.31 1.02 -6.45
CA PHE A 101 13.24 -0.10 -6.28
C PHE A 101 12.76 -1.12 -5.26
N LEU A 102 12.41 -0.67 -4.03
CA LEU A 102 11.96 -1.56 -2.97
C LEU A 102 10.60 -2.21 -3.28
N ALA A 103 9.70 -1.50 -3.97
CA ALA A 103 8.42 -2.04 -4.40
C ALA A 103 8.60 -3.19 -5.41
N ARG A 104 9.44 -2.99 -6.44
CA ARG A 104 9.75 -4.04 -7.43
C ARG A 104 10.38 -5.27 -6.78
N LEU A 105 11.29 -5.07 -5.83
CA LEU A 105 11.89 -6.18 -5.08
C LEU A 105 10.85 -6.92 -4.22
N ALA A 106 9.93 -6.20 -3.59
CA ALA A 106 8.85 -6.82 -2.82
C ALA A 106 7.91 -7.64 -3.70
N ASP A 107 7.62 -7.18 -4.92
CA ASP A 107 6.78 -7.89 -5.88
C ASP A 107 7.50 -9.12 -6.49
N ASP A 108 8.80 -9.02 -6.82
CA ASP A 108 9.60 -10.11 -7.40
C ASP A 108 9.97 -11.19 -6.35
N LEU A 109 10.43 -10.77 -5.17
CA LEU A 109 10.88 -11.69 -4.12
C LEU A 109 9.76 -12.11 -3.16
N GLY A 110 8.60 -11.44 -3.21
CA GLY A 110 7.49 -11.68 -2.27
C GLY A 110 7.81 -11.32 -0.83
N HIS A 111 8.90 -10.59 -0.57
CA HIS A 111 9.37 -10.22 0.76
C HIS A 111 9.62 -8.72 0.84
N ALA A 112 8.77 -8.01 1.58
CA ALA A 112 8.84 -6.56 1.73
C ALA A 112 9.70 -6.15 2.92
N VAL A 113 10.41 -5.02 2.79
CA VAL A 113 11.20 -4.44 3.89
C VAL A 113 10.26 -3.83 4.94
N PRO A 114 10.41 -4.13 6.24
CA PRO A 114 9.58 -3.56 7.28
C PRO A 114 9.90 -2.08 7.52
N ASN A 115 8.89 -1.31 7.94
CA ASN A 115 9.01 0.14 8.20
C ASN A 115 10.14 0.49 9.17
N SER A 116 10.39 -0.36 10.17
CA SER A 116 11.46 -0.19 11.14
C SER A 116 12.86 -0.25 10.53
N ARG A 117 13.04 -0.90 9.37
CA ARG A 117 14.33 -1.01 8.68
C ARG A 117 14.47 -0.07 7.49
N LEU A 118 13.41 0.62 7.05
CA LEU A 118 13.48 1.51 5.89
C LEU A 118 14.49 2.66 6.05
N HIS A 119 14.67 3.18 7.26
CA HIS A 119 15.67 4.21 7.54
C HIS A 119 17.11 3.70 7.46
N GLN A 120 17.33 2.39 7.54
CA GLN A 120 18.65 1.74 7.46
C GLN A 120 19.02 1.41 6.00
N MET A 121 18.05 1.42 5.09
CA MET A 121 18.26 1.18 3.66
C MET A 121 18.78 2.46 2.99
N CYS A 122 20.05 2.78 3.22
CA CYS A 122 20.70 3.97 2.68
C CYS A 122 21.43 3.69 1.37
N ARG A 123 21.94 2.47 1.19
CA ARG A 123 22.62 2.00 -0.02
C ARG A 123 22.01 0.71 -0.53
N VAL A 124 22.28 0.38 -1.79
CA VAL A 124 21.87 -0.91 -2.36
C VAL A 124 22.50 -2.09 -1.61
N ARG A 125 23.71 -1.93 -1.08
CA ARG A 125 24.37 -2.91 -0.22
C ARG A 125 23.53 -3.27 1.01
N ASP A 126 22.94 -2.30 1.69
CA ASP A 126 22.12 -2.53 2.89
C ASP A 126 20.90 -3.40 2.55
N VAL A 127 20.33 -3.19 1.35
CA VAL A 127 19.22 -3.97 0.82
C VAL A 127 19.67 -5.40 0.48
N LEU A 128 20.84 -5.57 -0.14
CA LEU A 128 21.42 -6.89 -0.42
C LEU A 128 21.67 -7.66 0.89
N ASP A 129 22.24 -7.01 1.90
CA ASP A 129 22.50 -7.63 3.21
C ASP A 129 21.19 -8.06 3.89
N PHE A 130 20.13 -7.25 3.77
CA PHE A 130 18.79 -7.61 4.24
C PHE A 130 18.24 -8.86 3.57
N TYR A 131 18.26 -8.92 2.23
CA TYR A 131 17.73 -10.05 1.46
C TYR A 131 18.63 -11.29 1.48
N THR A 132 19.85 -11.21 2.02
CA THR A 132 20.69 -12.41 2.19
C THR A 132 20.27 -13.24 3.40
N VAL A 133 19.54 -12.65 4.36
CA VAL A 133 19.13 -13.31 5.59
C VAL A 133 17.80 -14.05 5.40
N PRO A 134 17.73 -15.38 5.60
CA PRO A 134 16.48 -16.13 5.50
C PRO A 134 15.54 -15.82 6.67
N VAL A 135 14.23 -15.90 6.44
CA VAL A 135 13.18 -15.72 7.45
C VAL A 135 12.35 -16.98 7.54
N GLN A 136 12.10 -17.47 8.75
CA GLN A 136 11.28 -18.65 9.00
C GLN A 136 10.00 -18.24 9.73
N ASP A 137 8.86 -18.68 9.21
CA ASP A 137 7.52 -18.38 9.74
C ASP A 137 6.98 -19.53 10.62
N ARG A 138 7.86 -20.44 11.05
CA ARG A 138 7.48 -21.60 11.87
C ARG A 138 7.34 -21.20 13.33
N SER A 139 6.35 -21.77 14.02
CA SER A 139 6.24 -21.57 15.46
C SER A 139 7.42 -22.25 16.18
N LYS A 140 7.65 -21.87 17.44
CA LYS A 140 8.69 -22.52 18.25
C LYS A 140 8.42 -24.00 18.48
N PHE A 141 7.15 -24.39 18.50
CA PHE A 141 6.75 -25.78 18.60
C PHE A 141 7.12 -26.56 17.34
N ASP A 142 6.80 -26.02 16.16
CA ASP A 142 7.12 -26.65 14.87
C ASP A 142 8.63 -26.76 14.66
N GLU A 143 9.38 -25.72 15.03
CA GLU A 143 10.84 -25.72 15.01
C GLU A 143 11.42 -26.84 15.88
N LEU A 144 10.84 -27.05 17.07
CA LEU A 144 11.31 -28.05 18.02
C LEU A 144 10.94 -29.46 17.55
N ILE A 145 9.73 -29.69 17.03
CA ILE A 145 9.34 -30.99 16.47
C ILE A 145 10.20 -31.38 15.27
N ALA A 146 10.56 -30.40 14.43
CA ALA A 146 11.45 -30.63 13.28
C ALA A 146 12.91 -30.92 13.69
N SER A 147 13.28 -30.70 14.95
CA SER A 147 14.62 -30.99 15.46
C SER A 147 14.78 -32.48 15.83
N ASN A 148 16.02 -32.95 15.95
CA ASN A 148 16.33 -34.33 16.29
C ASN A 148 16.03 -34.61 17.78
N LEU A 149 14.75 -34.87 18.08
CA LEU A 149 14.32 -35.15 19.45
C LEU A 149 14.86 -36.49 19.94
N PRO A 150 15.33 -36.56 21.21
CA PRO A 150 15.70 -37.82 21.83
C PRO A 150 14.54 -38.84 21.81
N PRO A 151 14.81 -40.15 21.67
CA PRO A 151 13.76 -41.16 21.53
C PRO A 151 12.83 -41.26 22.74
N ASN A 152 13.33 -40.86 23.92
CA ASN A 152 12.61 -40.81 25.19
C ASN A 152 11.75 -39.54 25.37
N LEU A 153 11.75 -38.62 24.40
CA LEU A 153 11.02 -37.36 24.48
C LEU A 153 9.83 -37.40 23.50
N LYS A 154 8.61 -37.28 24.04
CA LYS A 154 7.36 -37.20 23.28
C LYS A 154 6.64 -35.90 23.64
N ILE A 155 6.32 -35.09 22.65
CA ILE A 155 5.61 -33.84 22.81
C ILE A 155 4.34 -33.90 21.97
N THR A 156 3.21 -33.55 22.55
CA THR A 156 1.89 -33.55 21.90
C THR A 156 1.32 -32.14 21.91
N TRP A 157 0.73 -31.71 20.78
CA TRP A 157 -0.03 -30.46 20.68
C TRP A 157 -1.53 -30.77 20.82
N GLY A 158 -2.19 -30.16 21.80
CA GLY A 158 -3.59 -30.44 22.15
C GLY A 158 -4.51 -29.23 22.03
N TYR A 159 -4.10 -28.22 21.25
CA TYR A 159 -4.94 -27.08 20.88
C TYR A 159 -5.71 -27.37 19.59
#